data_AF-A0A940L355-F1
#
_entry.id   AF-A0A940L355-F1
#
_cell.length_a   1.000
_cell.length_b   1.000
_cell.length_c   1.000
_cell.angle_alpha   90.00
_cell.angle_beta   90.00
_cell.angle_gamma   90.00
#
_symmetry.space_group_name_H-M   'P 1'
#
loop_
_entity.id
_entity.type
_entity.pdbx_description
1 polymer ?
#
loop_
_entity_poly.entity_id
_entity_poly.type
_entity_poly.pdbx_seq_one_letter_code
_entity_poly.pdbx_strand_id
1 'polypeptide(L)'
;MKSLLFISLIFASSVSKAALPPQFSECMKVDSSAMSIYDVKDIAKVAKVNYCQNQMGMTNKYDTIDLLKSRNVQVAISIGKTTYTREDLLEMAKAGPYLLYVDSNRIAKEYLAELSAAGVQLAVMSGSAGLAQADLMTLAKVKPYVYNVNSAVNKEDLKALVGAGVNVVIRSNQSGLAKEDLVEVAKVNPDLLTFSP
;
A
#
# COMPACT_ATOMS: atom_id res chain seq x y z
N MET A 1 17.18 -43.40 -34.11
CA MET A 1 17.75 -42.31 -33.28
C MET A 1 16.72 -41.17 -33.34
N LYS A 2 15.66 -41.15 -32.52
CA LYS A 2 15.52 -40.68 -31.12
C LYS A 2 16.23 -39.35 -30.83
N SER A 3 15.46 -38.42 -30.23
CA SER A 3 15.80 -37.09 -29.68
C SER A 3 15.81 -35.93 -30.70
N LEU A 4 15.22 -34.74 -30.47
CA LEU A 4 14.76 -34.10 -29.23
C LEU A 4 13.46 -33.28 -29.46
N LEU A 5 12.57 -33.35 -28.47
CA LEU A 5 11.63 -32.28 -28.13
C LEU A 5 12.42 -31.02 -27.76
N PHE A 6 11.95 -29.85 -28.19
CA PHE A 6 12.19 -28.59 -27.48
C PHE A 6 10.86 -27.87 -27.28
N ILE A 7 10.26 -28.14 -26.13
CA ILE A 7 9.20 -27.32 -25.53
C ILE A 7 9.90 -26.13 -24.89
N SER A 8 9.61 -24.92 -25.37
CA SER A 8 9.91 -23.69 -24.64
C SER A 8 8.60 -23.03 -24.24
N LEU A 9 8.10 -23.46 -23.08
CA LEU A 9 7.17 -22.69 -22.26
C LEU A 9 8.01 -21.98 -21.20
N ILE A 10 8.08 -20.65 -21.26
CA ILE A 10 8.35 -19.82 -20.09
C ILE A 10 7.31 -18.68 -20.08
N PHE A 11 6.13 -19.01 -19.57
CA PHE A 11 5.24 -18.02 -18.95
C PHE A 11 5.71 -17.86 -17.51
N ALA A 12 6.36 -16.74 -17.19
CA ALA A 12 6.56 -16.34 -15.80
C ALA A 12 6.91 -14.85 -15.69
N SER A 13 5.89 -13.99 -15.63
CA SER A 13 5.98 -12.75 -14.85
C SER A 13 4.59 -12.27 -14.45
N SER A 14 3.87 -13.08 -13.68
CA SER A 14 2.78 -12.57 -12.83
C SER A 14 3.41 -11.80 -11.66
N VAL A 15 3.86 -10.57 -11.91
CA VAL A 15 4.13 -9.61 -10.82
C VAL A 15 2.78 -9.06 -10.37
N SER A 16 1.94 -9.93 -9.79
CA SER A 16 0.78 -9.49 -9.03
C SER A 16 1.18 -9.46 -7.56
N LYS A 17 1.77 -8.33 -7.15
CA LYS A 17 1.92 -7.99 -5.74
C LYS A 17 1.71 -6.49 -5.56
N ALA A 18 0.45 -6.13 -5.35
CA ALA A 18 0.13 -5.04 -4.44
C ALA A 18 -1.27 -5.26 -3.83
N ALA A 19 -1.66 -6.48 -3.45
CA ALA A 19 -2.68 -6.59 -2.41
C ALA A 19 -2.08 -5.98 -1.14
N LEU A 20 -2.82 -5.10 -0.43
CA LEU A 20 -2.42 -4.66 0.90
C LEU A 20 -2.16 -5.95 1.67
N PRO A 21 -0.95 -6.18 2.19
CA PRO A 21 -0.74 -7.37 2.97
C PRO A 21 -1.76 -7.34 4.12
N PRO A 22 -2.61 -8.38 4.31
CA PRO A 22 -3.73 -8.36 5.26
C PRO A 22 -3.32 -7.89 6.65
N GLN A 23 -2.04 -8.06 7.00
CA GLN A 23 -1.41 -7.60 8.22
C GLN A 23 -1.42 -6.08 8.47
N PHE A 24 -1.76 -5.22 7.49
CA PHE A 24 -1.80 -3.77 7.70
C PHE A 24 -3.22 -3.16 7.72
N SER A 25 -4.29 -3.95 7.55
CA SER A 25 -5.67 -3.44 7.68
C SER A 25 -5.97 -2.85 9.07
N GLU A 26 -5.28 -3.37 10.09
CA GLU A 26 -5.38 -2.95 11.50
C GLU A 26 -4.39 -1.83 11.86
N CYS A 27 -3.38 -1.59 11.03
CA CYS A 27 -2.30 -0.62 11.25
C CYS A 27 -2.80 0.82 11.43
N MET A 28 -3.94 1.14 10.83
CA MET A 28 -4.56 2.46 10.91
C MET A 28 -5.61 2.59 12.03
N LYS A 29 -6.08 1.46 12.58
CA LYS A 29 -7.20 1.40 13.53
C LYS A 29 -6.76 1.42 14.99
N VAL A 30 -5.60 0.85 15.29
CA VAL A 30 -5.11 0.75 16.68
C VAL A 30 -4.20 1.94 16.95
N ASP A 31 -4.55 2.79 17.93
CA ASP A 31 -3.59 3.67 18.56
C ASP A 31 -2.49 2.77 19.13
N SER A 32 -1.27 2.91 18.61
CA SER A 32 -0.15 1.97 18.76
C SER A 32 -0.06 1.22 20.09
N SER A 33 0.30 -0.05 20.04
CA SER A 33 0.82 -0.78 21.20
C SER A 33 1.90 0.05 21.91
N ALA A 34 1.83 0.18 23.23
CA ALA A 34 2.76 0.93 24.09
C ALA A 34 4.23 0.44 24.09
N MET A 35 4.62 -0.36 23.10
CA MET A 35 5.95 -0.93 22.96
C MET A 35 6.91 0.10 22.38
N SER A 36 8.10 0.18 22.98
CA SER A 36 9.17 1.04 22.48
C SER A 36 9.78 0.47 21.19
N ILE A 37 10.48 1.30 20.42
CA ILE A 37 11.27 0.86 19.27
C ILE A 37 12.34 -0.16 19.65
N TYR A 38 12.90 -0.05 20.85
CA TYR A 38 13.89 -1.01 21.35
C TYR A 38 13.27 -2.40 21.50
N ASP A 39 12.05 -2.48 22.05
CA ASP A 39 11.30 -3.74 22.16
C ASP A 39 10.99 -4.33 20.77
N VAL A 40 10.59 -3.47 19.82
CA VAL A 40 10.35 -3.88 18.43
C VAL A 40 11.63 -4.46 17.81
N LYS A 41 12.78 -3.81 18.01
CA LYS A 41 14.08 -4.28 17.52
C LYS A 41 14.48 -5.60 18.17
N ASP A 42 14.24 -5.78 19.46
CA ASP A 42 14.56 -7.01 20.18
C ASP A 42 13.69 -8.18 19.72
N ILE A 43 12.39 -7.97 19.53
CA ILE A 43 11.49 -8.99 18.97
C ILE A 43 11.88 -9.30 17.53
N ALA A 44 12.28 -8.30 16.74
CA ALA A 44 12.72 -8.48 15.36
C ALA A 44 13.97 -9.37 15.23
N LYS A 45 14.73 -9.60 16.31
CA LYS A 45 15.84 -10.57 16.31
C LYS A 45 15.35 -12.02 16.20
N VAL A 46 14.13 -12.31 16.64
CA VAL A 46 13.58 -13.68 16.75
C VAL A 46 12.29 -13.90 15.96
N ALA A 47 11.59 -12.84 15.56
CA ALA A 47 10.32 -12.92 14.84
C ALA A 47 10.17 -11.81 13.80
N LYS A 48 9.25 -11.99 12.84
CA LYS A 48 8.84 -10.90 11.95
C LYS A 48 7.89 -9.96 12.68
N VAL A 49 8.10 -8.66 12.52
CA VAL A 49 7.29 -7.61 13.15
C VAL A 49 6.71 -6.70 12.05
N ASN A 50 5.42 -6.43 12.13
CA ASN A 50 4.80 -5.37 11.34
C ASN A 50 4.71 -4.14 12.26
N TYR A 51 5.39 -3.06 11.89
CA TYR A 51 5.44 -1.83 12.67
C TYR A 51 4.66 -0.72 11.97
N CYS A 52 3.78 -0.08 12.72
CA CYS A 52 2.87 0.95 12.26
C CYS A 52 3.27 2.29 12.84
N GLN A 53 3.88 3.14 12.02
CA GLN A 53 4.17 4.51 12.40
C GLN A 53 2.97 5.39 12.10
N ASN A 54 2.08 5.44 13.10
CA ASN A 54 0.75 6.02 13.00
C ASN A 54 0.46 7.02 14.14
N GLN A 55 1.48 7.57 14.79
CA GLN A 55 1.34 8.58 15.84
C GLN A 55 2.42 9.66 15.73
N MET A 56 2.03 10.90 16.04
CA MET A 56 2.97 12.02 16.13
C MET A 56 3.80 11.89 17.41
N GLY A 57 5.13 12.00 17.30
CA GLY A 57 6.03 12.12 18.45
C GLY A 57 6.51 10.82 19.10
N MET A 58 5.96 9.66 18.73
CA MET A 58 6.40 8.35 19.27
C MET A 58 7.76 7.89 18.74
N THR A 59 8.08 8.28 17.51
CA THR A 59 9.24 7.77 16.77
C THR A 59 9.79 8.87 15.87
N ASN A 60 11.07 9.20 16.02
CA ASN A 60 11.71 10.18 15.14
C ASN A 60 12.09 9.52 13.78
N LYS A 61 12.57 10.34 12.83
CA LYS A 61 12.99 9.85 11.51
C LYS A 61 14.07 8.76 11.59
N TYR A 62 15.08 8.96 12.42
CA TYR A 62 16.25 8.08 12.49
C TYR A 62 15.90 6.71 13.05
N ASP A 63 15.00 6.67 14.02
CA ASP A 63 14.48 5.41 14.55
C ASP A 63 13.72 4.61 13.48
N THR A 64 12.91 5.30 12.66
CA THR A 64 12.22 4.66 11.52
C THR A 64 13.22 4.14 10.50
N ILE A 65 14.23 4.93 10.15
CA ILE A 65 15.33 4.52 9.26
C ILE A 65 16.02 3.25 9.78
N ASP A 66 16.25 3.16 11.10
CA ASP A 66 16.84 1.96 11.68
C ASP A 66 15.93 0.74 11.64
N LEU A 67 14.61 0.91 11.83
CA LEU A 67 13.66 -0.17 11.65
C LEU A 67 13.66 -0.67 10.21
N LEU A 68 13.73 0.23 9.22
CA LEU A 68 13.75 -0.10 7.80
C LEU A 68 14.99 -0.91 7.36
N LYS A 69 16.10 -0.78 8.08
CA LYS A 69 17.30 -1.60 7.84
C LYS A 69 17.12 -3.05 8.29
N SER A 70 16.14 -3.34 9.16
CA SER A 70 15.88 -4.68 9.66
C SER A 70 15.06 -5.50 8.68
N ARG A 71 15.58 -6.65 8.24
CA ARG A 71 14.87 -7.56 7.32
C ARG A 71 13.61 -8.19 7.92
N ASN A 72 13.53 -8.23 9.25
CA ASN A 72 12.40 -8.82 9.97
C ASN A 72 11.33 -7.78 10.33
N VAL A 73 11.57 -6.49 10.07
CA VAL A 73 10.57 -5.44 10.32
C VAL A 73 9.97 -4.99 8.99
N GLN A 74 8.65 -5.03 8.90
CA GLN A 74 7.91 -4.39 7.81
C GLN A 74 7.29 -3.10 8.37
N VAL A 75 7.65 -1.96 7.79
CA VAL A 75 7.18 -0.65 8.27
C VAL A 75 6.04 -0.17 7.40
N ALA A 76 5.00 0.34 8.06
CA ALA A 76 3.95 1.12 7.45
C ALA A 76 3.91 2.52 8.08
N ILE A 77 3.74 3.56 7.26
CA ILE A 77 3.77 4.97 7.68
C ILE A 77 2.47 5.65 7.23
N SER A 78 1.82 6.39 8.12
CA SER A 78 0.67 7.25 7.78
C SER A 78 1.11 8.68 7.53
N ILE A 79 0.69 9.28 6.42
CA ILE A 79 0.96 10.70 6.13
C ILE A 79 0.17 11.60 7.09
N GLY A 80 -1.10 11.27 7.32
CA GLY A 80 -2.02 12.04 8.15
C GLY A 80 -1.71 11.98 9.64
N LYS A 81 -1.00 10.94 10.10
CA LYS A 81 -0.66 10.74 11.52
C LYS A 81 0.83 10.94 11.84
N THR A 82 1.62 11.42 10.88
CA THR A 82 3.03 11.76 11.07
C THR A 82 3.33 13.15 10.54
N THR A 83 4.49 13.69 10.89
CA THR A 83 4.99 14.99 10.43
C THR A 83 6.08 14.87 9.36
N TYR A 84 6.42 13.66 8.90
CA TYR A 84 7.49 13.44 7.94
C TYR A 84 7.27 14.23 6.65
N THR A 85 8.30 14.92 6.20
CA THR A 85 8.28 15.66 4.94
C THR A 85 8.52 14.73 3.74
N ARG A 86 8.43 15.26 2.52
CA ARG A 86 8.83 14.52 1.31
C ARG A 86 10.27 14.04 1.43
N GLU A 87 11.17 14.91 1.89
CA GLU A 87 12.60 14.64 1.99
C GLU A 87 12.87 13.51 3.00
N ASP A 88 12.16 13.52 4.14
CA ASP A 88 12.26 12.45 5.14
C ASP A 88 11.82 11.10 4.55
N LEU A 89 10.69 11.07 3.82
CA LEU A 89 10.16 9.86 3.20
C LEU A 89 11.11 9.32 2.11
N LEU A 90 11.70 10.19 1.28
CA LEU A 90 12.70 9.78 0.30
C LEU A 90 13.98 9.26 0.95
N GLU A 91 14.41 9.85 2.07
CA GLU A 91 15.55 9.34 2.83
C GLU A 91 15.25 7.95 3.42
N MET A 92 14.07 7.74 3.98
CA MET A 92 13.59 6.44 4.45
C MET A 92 13.56 5.39 3.33
N ALA A 93 13.12 5.77 2.13
CA ALA A 93 13.06 4.87 0.98
C ALA A 93 14.45 4.34 0.58
N LYS A 94 15.52 5.12 0.82
CA LYS A 94 16.90 4.67 0.62
C LYS A 94 17.35 3.65 1.67
N ALA A 95 16.77 3.68 2.87
CA ALA A 95 17.12 2.76 3.95
C ALA A 95 16.45 1.38 3.79
N GLY A 96 15.23 1.35 3.27
CA GLY A 96 14.50 0.10 3.01
C GLY A 96 13.08 0.33 2.49
N PRO A 97 12.44 -0.70 1.92
CA PRO A 97 11.08 -0.61 1.43
C PRO A 97 10.09 -0.46 2.60
N TYR A 98 9.05 0.34 2.39
CA TYR A 98 7.96 0.49 3.33
C TYR A 98 6.63 0.74 2.63
N LEU A 99 5.55 0.55 3.38
CA LEU A 99 4.21 0.89 2.95
C LEU A 99 3.87 2.32 3.41
N LEU A 100 3.45 3.17 2.48
CA LEU A 100 2.98 4.52 2.78
C LEU A 100 1.46 4.59 2.62
N TYR A 101 0.77 4.85 3.72
CA TYR A 101 -0.64 5.21 3.74
C TYR A 101 -0.79 6.66 3.30
N VAL A 102 -1.33 6.85 2.10
CA VAL A 102 -1.74 8.16 1.58
C VAL A 102 -3.15 8.43 2.11
N ASP A 103 -3.20 8.86 3.36
CA ASP A 103 -4.42 9.12 4.14
C ASP A 103 -4.61 10.61 4.46
N SER A 104 -3.86 11.48 3.81
CA SER A 104 -3.93 12.94 3.87
C SER A 104 -3.37 13.53 2.58
N ASN A 105 -3.83 14.73 2.22
CA ASN A 105 -3.34 15.52 1.08
C ASN A 105 -2.10 16.38 1.40
N ARG A 106 -1.47 16.18 2.58
CA ARG A 106 -0.29 16.95 3.03
C ARG A 106 0.92 16.77 2.11
N ILE A 107 1.06 15.61 1.47
CA ILE A 107 2.10 15.36 0.47
C ILE A 107 1.47 15.60 -0.90
N ALA A 108 2.08 16.52 -1.67
CA ALA A 108 1.62 16.83 -3.01
C ALA A 108 1.67 15.59 -3.91
N LYS A 109 0.67 15.46 -4.78
CA LYS A 109 0.45 14.27 -5.62
C LYS A 109 1.63 13.95 -6.55
N GLU A 110 2.34 14.97 -7.01
CA GLU A 110 3.51 14.86 -7.88
C GLU A 110 4.64 14.09 -7.18
N TYR A 111 4.73 14.19 -5.84
CA TYR A 111 5.74 13.51 -5.04
C TYR A 111 5.40 12.05 -4.75
N LEU A 112 4.13 11.67 -4.81
CA LEU A 112 3.72 10.28 -4.61
C LEU A 112 4.26 9.36 -5.73
N ALA A 113 4.29 9.86 -6.97
CA ALA A 113 4.90 9.15 -8.09
C ALA A 113 6.40 8.91 -7.88
N GLU A 114 7.11 9.93 -7.40
CA GLU A 114 8.54 9.86 -7.08
C GLU A 114 8.82 8.86 -5.95
N LEU A 115 8.04 8.90 -4.86
CA LEU A 115 8.15 7.94 -3.76
C LEU A 115 7.90 6.50 -4.26
N SER A 116 6.88 6.30 -5.08
CA SER A 116 6.56 5.00 -5.68
C SER A 116 7.73 4.47 -6.54
N ALA A 117 8.33 5.35 -7.35
CA ALA A 117 9.52 5.04 -8.16
C ALA A 117 10.75 4.74 -7.29
N ALA A 118 10.88 5.38 -6.12
CA ALA A 118 11.93 5.10 -5.14
C ALA A 118 11.73 3.76 -4.37
N GLY A 119 10.71 2.97 -4.71
CA GLY A 119 10.47 1.65 -4.14
C GLY A 119 9.43 1.62 -3.02
N VAL A 120 8.86 2.76 -2.64
CA VAL A 120 7.77 2.83 -1.65
C VAL A 120 6.52 2.15 -2.21
N GLN A 121 5.85 1.35 -1.39
CA GLN A 121 4.54 0.80 -1.74
C GLN A 121 3.45 1.78 -1.28
N LEU A 122 2.60 2.24 -2.19
CA LEU A 122 1.50 3.14 -1.82
C LEU A 122 0.25 2.34 -1.44
N ALA A 123 -0.42 2.77 -0.37
CA ALA A 123 -1.79 2.43 -0.03
C ALA A 123 -2.60 3.73 0.08
N VAL A 124 -3.43 4.00 -0.92
CA VAL A 124 -4.18 5.25 -1.07
C VAL A 124 -5.58 5.10 -0.47
N MET A 125 -5.97 6.01 0.43
CA MET A 125 -7.28 6.01 1.07
C MET A 125 -8.27 6.90 0.29
N SER A 126 -9.37 6.34 -0.21
CA SER A 126 -10.33 7.05 -1.06
C SER A 126 -10.90 8.32 -0.42
N GLY A 127 -11.13 8.30 0.90
CA GLY A 127 -11.79 9.40 1.61
C GLY A 127 -10.87 10.55 2.06
N SER A 128 -9.55 10.37 2.03
CA SER A 128 -8.64 11.33 2.67
C SER A 128 -7.35 11.62 1.90
N ALA A 129 -7.02 10.86 0.85
CA ALA A 129 -5.85 11.13 0.03
C ALA A 129 -5.92 12.46 -0.73
N GLY A 130 -7.13 12.97 -1.01
CA GLY A 130 -7.33 14.20 -1.78
C GLY A 130 -6.89 14.09 -3.24
N LEU A 131 -6.88 12.89 -3.81
CA LEU A 131 -6.47 12.62 -5.19
C LEU A 131 -7.69 12.51 -6.10
N ALA A 132 -7.62 13.14 -7.28
CA ALA A 132 -8.62 12.94 -8.32
C ALA A 132 -8.35 11.63 -9.09
N GLN A 133 -9.35 11.13 -9.81
CA GLN A 133 -9.22 9.92 -10.63
C GLN A 133 -8.04 10.00 -11.62
N ALA A 134 -7.82 11.16 -12.25
CA ALA A 134 -6.69 11.36 -13.16
C ALA A 134 -5.32 11.19 -12.45
N ASP A 135 -5.22 11.61 -11.19
CA ASP A 135 -4.01 11.48 -10.39
C ASP A 135 -3.75 10.01 -10.05
N LEU A 136 -4.81 9.30 -9.63
CA LEU A 136 -4.79 7.85 -9.37
C LEU A 136 -4.33 7.05 -10.59
N MET A 137 -4.89 7.35 -11.77
CA MET A 137 -4.49 6.73 -13.04
C MET A 137 -3.05 7.05 -13.43
N THR A 138 -2.54 8.22 -13.06
CA THR A 138 -1.13 8.59 -13.27
C THR A 138 -0.22 7.77 -12.38
N LEU A 139 -0.57 7.58 -11.10
CA LEU A 139 0.17 6.72 -10.18
C LEU A 139 0.22 5.27 -10.66
N ALA A 140 -0.90 4.74 -11.17
CA ALA A 140 -0.99 3.37 -11.67
C ALA A 140 -0.02 3.09 -12.82
N LYS A 141 0.25 4.09 -13.67
CA LYS A 141 1.21 3.99 -14.77
C LYS A 141 2.66 3.90 -14.29
N VAL A 142 2.98 4.45 -13.12
CA VAL A 142 4.32 4.38 -12.55
C VAL A 142 4.54 3.00 -11.94
N LYS A 143 3.63 2.59 -11.06
CA LYS A 143 3.69 1.30 -10.37
C LYS A 143 2.32 0.94 -9.80
N PRO A 144 1.93 -0.35 -9.81
CA PRO A 144 0.74 -0.80 -9.11
C PRO A 144 0.77 -0.42 -7.62
N TYR A 145 -0.36 0.09 -7.14
CA TYR A 145 -0.56 0.45 -5.74
C TYR A 145 -1.85 -0.16 -5.21
N VAL A 146 -2.09 0.04 -3.91
CA VAL A 146 -3.33 -0.39 -3.27
C VAL A 146 -4.27 0.79 -3.14
N TYR A 147 -5.49 0.66 -3.63
CA TYR A 147 -6.56 1.62 -3.40
C TYR A 147 -7.52 1.06 -2.34
N ASN A 148 -7.52 1.66 -1.16
CA ASN A 148 -8.38 1.27 -0.04
C ASN A 148 -9.63 2.14 -0.05
N VAL A 149 -10.77 1.51 -0.35
CA VAL A 149 -12.08 2.15 -0.39
C VAL A 149 -12.60 2.27 1.04
N ASN A 150 -12.40 3.45 1.64
CA ASN A 150 -12.86 3.80 2.99
C ASN A 150 -13.89 4.94 2.99
N SER A 151 -14.43 5.28 1.82
CA SER A 151 -15.48 6.27 1.59
C SER A 151 -16.31 5.88 0.38
N ALA A 152 -17.41 6.60 0.15
CA ALA A 152 -18.21 6.45 -1.05
C ALA A 152 -17.34 6.68 -2.31
N VAL A 153 -17.48 5.81 -3.31
CA VAL A 153 -16.75 5.85 -4.58
C VAL A 153 -17.69 5.53 -5.74
N ASN A 154 -17.32 5.97 -6.94
CA ASN A 154 -18.06 5.64 -8.16
C ASN A 154 -17.61 4.27 -8.72
N LYS A 155 -18.56 3.48 -9.22
CA LYS A 155 -18.28 2.18 -9.86
C LYS A 155 -17.34 2.29 -11.07
N GLU A 156 -17.58 3.25 -11.96
CA GLU A 156 -16.79 3.38 -13.19
C GLU A 156 -15.35 3.79 -12.88
N ASP A 157 -15.16 4.61 -11.85
CA ASP A 157 -13.81 4.94 -11.36
C ASP A 157 -13.10 3.68 -10.82
N LEU A 158 -13.77 2.85 -10.02
CA LEU A 158 -13.18 1.59 -9.55
C LEU A 158 -12.85 0.64 -10.70
N LYS A 159 -13.75 0.48 -11.68
CA LYS A 159 -13.49 -0.35 -12.88
C LYS A 159 -12.26 0.14 -13.63
N ALA A 160 -12.11 1.46 -13.79
CA ALA A 160 -10.95 2.05 -14.46
C ALA A 160 -9.65 1.77 -13.68
N LEU A 161 -9.67 1.87 -12.34
CA LEU A 161 -8.51 1.54 -11.50
C LEU A 161 -8.13 0.06 -11.59
N VAL A 162 -9.10 -0.84 -11.47
CA VAL A 162 -8.88 -2.29 -11.61
C VAL A 162 -8.35 -2.63 -13.00
N GLY A 163 -8.92 -2.03 -14.05
CA GLY A 163 -8.46 -2.18 -15.44
C GLY A 163 -7.03 -1.65 -15.66
N ALA A 164 -6.60 -0.69 -14.85
CA ALA A 164 -5.23 -0.17 -14.84
C ALA A 164 -4.26 -1.00 -13.98
N GLY A 165 -4.70 -2.14 -13.42
CA GLY A 165 -3.85 -3.01 -12.60
C GLY A 165 -3.73 -2.58 -11.13
N VAL A 166 -4.57 -1.66 -10.67
CA VAL A 166 -4.60 -1.25 -9.27
C VAL A 166 -5.29 -2.32 -8.43
N ASN A 167 -4.68 -2.67 -7.30
CA ASN A 167 -5.32 -3.57 -6.34
C ASN A 167 -6.29 -2.77 -5.48
N VAL A 168 -7.55 -3.18 -5.43
CA VAL A 168 -8.59 -2.47 -4.70
C VAL A 168 -9.03 -3.30 -3.50
N VAL A 169 -8.95 -2.69 -2.32
CA VAL A 169 -9.51 -3.24 -1.09
C VAL A 169 -10.82 -2.52 -0.82
N ILE A 170 -11.93 -3.25 -0.94
CA ILE A 170 -13.27 -2.71 -0.78
C ILE A 170 -13.76 -3.02 0.64
N ARG A 171 -13.97 -1.98 1.44
CA ARG A 171 -14.73 -2.08 2.69
C ARG A 171 -16.20 -1.94 2.36
N SER A 172 -16.92 -3.05 2.30
CA SER A 172 -18.27 -3.09 1.69
C SER A 172 -19.24 -2.10 2.34
N ASN A 173 -19.14 -1.90 3.66
CA ASN A 173 -19.95 -0.96 4.43
C ASN A 173 -19.59 0.53 4.23
N GLN A 174 -18.44 0.85 3.61
CA GLN A 174 -17.98 2.22 3.40
C GLN A 174 -18.02 2.65 1.93
N SER A 175 -18.03 1.69 1.00
CA SER A 175 -17.92 1.94 -0.45
C SER A 175 -19.08 2.73 -1.06
N GLY A 176 -20.26 2.68 -0.44
CA GLY A 176 -21.49 3.27 -0.99
C GLY A 176 -22.02 2.57 -2.25
N LEU A 177 -21.44 1.43 -2.65
CA LEU A 177 -21.83 0.67 -3.83
C LEU A 177 -22.84 -0.43 -3.48
N ALA A 178 -23.78 -0.67 -4.40
CA ALA A 178 -24.68 -1.81 -4.33
C ALA A 178 -23.93 -3.12 -4.66
N LYS A 179 -24.51 -4.26 -4.27
CA LYS A 179 -23.92 -5.58 -4.55
C LYS A 179 -23.69 -5.79 -6.06
N GLU A 180 -24.63 -5.34 -6.88
CA GLU A 180 -24.61 -5.48 -8.33
C GLU A 180 -23.42 -4.71 -8.93
N ASP A 181 -23.15 -3.51 -8.42
CA ASP A 181 -22.00 -2.71 -8.82
C ASP A 181 -20.69 -3.38 -8.45
N LEU A 182 -20.59 -3.94 -7.25
CA LEU A 182 -19.39 -4.67 -6.80
C LEU A 182 -19.10 -5.89 -7.68
N VAL A 183 -20.16 -6.61 -8.10
CA VAL A 183 -20.05 -7.72 -9.04
C VAL A 183 -19.56 -7.25 -10.41
N GLU A 184 -20.02 -6.09 -10.90
CA GLU A 184 -19.53 -5.52 -12.15
C GLU A 184 -18.07 -5.10 -12.11
N VAL A 185 -17.60 -4.52 -10.98
CA VAL A 185 -16.18 -4.23 -10.77
C VAL A 185 -15.37 -5.53 -10.79
N ALA A 186 -15.84 -6.57 -10.10
CA ALA A 186 -15.17 -7.87 -10.02
C ALA A 186 -15.03 -8.59 -11.37
N LYS A 187 -15.94 -8.34 -12.32
CA LYS A 187 -15.83 -8.87 -13.69
C LYS A 187 -14.64 -8.31 -14.47
N VAL A 188 -14.11 -7.14 -14.10
CA VAL A 188 -12.93 -6.55 -14.76
C VAL A 188 -11.70 -7.39 -14.47
N ASN A 189 -11.40 -7.60 -13.18
CA ASN A 189 -10.35 -8.51 -12.74
C ASN A 189 -10.56 -8.88 -11.25
N PRO A 190 -11.02 -10.10 -10.93
CA PRO A 190 -11.30 -10.49 -9.56
C PRO A 190 -10.04 -10.65 -8.70
N ASP A 191 -8.88 -10.93 -9.29
CA ASP A 191 -7.62 -11.14 -8.56
C ASP A 191 -7.04 -9.84 -7.97
N LEU A 192 -7.52 -8.70 -8.45
CA LEU A 192 -7.15 -7.38 -7.97
C LEU A 192 -8.12 -6.83 -6.93
N LEU A 193 -9.16 -7.59 -6.56
CA LEU A 193 -10.14 -7.19 -5.57
C LEU A 193 -9.99 -7.97 -4.28
N THR A 194 -10.07 -7.26 -3.17
CA THR A 194 -10.24 -7.85 -1.84
C THR A 194 -11.45 -7.22 -1.17
N PHE A 195 -12.40 -8.04 -0.75
CA PHE A 195 -13.56 -7.59 0.02
C PHE A 195 -13.27 -7.75 1.51
N SER A 196 -13.33 -6.65 2.25
CA SER A 196 -13.35 -6.65 3.71
C SER A 196 -14.76 -6.29 4.17
N PRO A 197 -15.42 -7.15 4.97
CA PRO A 197 -16.68 -6.78 5.60
C PRO A 197 -16.52 -5.58 6.55
#